data_AF-A0A9P9NIS0-F1
#
_entry.id   AF-A0A9P9NIS0-F1
#
_cell.length_a   1.000
_cell.length_b   1.000
_cell.length_c   1.000
_cell.angle_alpha   90.00
_cell.angle_beta   90.00
_cell.angle_gamma   90.00
#
_symmetry.space_group_name_H-M   'P 1'
#
loop_
_entity.id
_entity.type
_entity.pdbx_description
1 polymer ?
#
loop_
_entity_poly.entity_id
_entity_poly.type
_entity_poly.pdbx_seq_one_letter_code
_entity_poly.pdbx_strand_id
1 'polypeptide(L)'
;YSDGEVYCRVRFCQLAELEYLQDEWMSCLSASKQRNLSWLLERTSYTERLDMLVIFQGLWVGFELGNIRQLFALRCDEELQRYSSRISETWSKITLYDDEIGASVDVITAQSLQGRAPFASISDREAIIKDMDSGLLFSKVTNIRTRQRIQEEILGLDLIIPTIKTLHENSKLLGIGVQVIRRELTQDRSGSLFESLCSMWSPQASCFLETQEGIFASAIAPNDVDPAYLAYFLVFIAALRKFAKLGDDPPQRDVRSVPAQARIEPVDQTLFARRAKFLGYNSRQIQENCNLINGHLPVAHSPLTPYRKRKQDLRARCGRPHSYAYAEIERNLFITNLARARRDPSRTPSAMFILQDFLRAFFR
;
A
#
# COMPACT_ATOMS: atom_id res chain seq x y z
N TYR A 1 -25.87 8.63 -6.74
CA TYR A 1 -24.99 8.73 -5.57
C TYR A 1 -23.72 7.95 -5.81
N SER A 2 -22.58 8.46 -5.35
CA SER A 2 -21.33 7.70 -5.32
C SER A 2 -21.38 6.63 -4.21
N ASP A 3 -20.52 5.62 -4.32
CA ASP A 3 -20.43 4.55 -3.31
C ASP A 3 -20.09 5.11 -1.92
N GLY A 4 -19.21 6.11 -1.85
CA GLY A 4 -18.81 6.74 -0.60
C GLY A 4 -19.89 7.64 0.02
N GLU A 5 -20.66 8.36 -0.80
CA GLU A 5 -21.83 9.12 -0.32
C GLU A 5 -22.84 8.19 0.35
N VAL A 6 -23.15 7.06 -0.29
CA VAL A 6 -24.09 6.08 0.28
C VAL A 6 -23.54 5.50 1.58
N TYR A 7 -22.26 5.12 1.62
CA TYR A 7 -21.63 4.63 2.86
C TYR A 7 -21.80 5.64 4.01
N CYS A 8 -21.43 6.91 3.80
CA CYS A 8 -21.51 7.94 4.84
C CYS A 8 -22.95 8.12 5.35
N ARG A 9 -23.93 8.09 4.44
CA ARG A 9 -25.35 8.23 4.81
C ARG A 9 -25.86 7.03 5.57
N VAL A 10 -25.53 5.82 5.14
CA VAL A 10 -25.87 4.58 5.86
C VAL A 10 -25.28 4.59 7.27
N ARG A 11 -24.02 4.98 7.44
CA ARG A 11 -23.39 5.08 8.76
C ARG A 11 -24.04 6.15 9.64
N PHE A 12 -24.36 7.31 9.08
CA PHE A 12 -25.09 8.35 9.79
C PHE A 12 -26.46 7.84 10.29
N CYS A 13 -27.22 7.16 9.44
CA CYS A 13 -28.51 6.57 9.81
C CYS A 13 -28.37 5.51 10.91
N GLN A 14 -27.33 4.66 10.85
CA GLN A 14 -27.06 3.65 11.88
C GLN A 14 -26.73 4.27 13.24
N LEU A 15 -25.91 5.33 13.27
CA LEU A 15 -25.56 6.03 14.51
C LEU A 15 -26.72 6.85 15.08
N ALA A 16 -27.65 7.31 14.24
CA ALA A 16 -28.84 8.06 14.65
C ALA A 16 -30.07 7.17 14.91
N GLU A 17 -29.93 5.84 14.82
CA GLU A 17 -31.02 4.86 14.99
C GLU A 17 -32.20 5.08 14.01
N LEU A 18 -31.91 5.51 12.78
CA LEU A 18 -32.89 5.80 11.73
C LEU A 18 -32.98 4.65 10.70
N GLU A 19 -33.52 3.50 11.12
CA GLU A 19 -33.56 2.27 10.32
C GLU A 19 -34.24 2.44 8.95
N TYR A 20 -35.39 3.13 8.89
CA TYR A 20 -36.10 3.37 7.64
C TYR A 20 -35.23 4.08 6.58
N LEU A 21 -34.48 5.10 7.00
CA LEU A 21 -33.60 5.85 6.11
C LEU A 21 -32.37 5.03 5.70
N GLN A 22 -31.90 4.12 6.56
CA GLN A 22 -30.82 3.21 6.21
C GLN A 22 -31.19 2.35 4.99
N ASP A 23 -32.39 1.78 5.00
CA ASP A 23 -32.88 0.94 3.90
C ASP A 23 -33.06 1.72 2.60
N GLU A 24 -33.53 2.97 2.68
CA GLU A 24 -33.60 3.87 1.53
C GLU A 24 -32.22 4.12 0.92
N TRP A 25 -31.21 4.43 1.74
CA TRP A 25 -29.84 4.63 1.25
C TRP A 25 -29.22 3.35 0.70
N MET A 26 -29.48 2.19 1.32
CA MET A 26 -29.06 0.89 0.78
C MET A 26 -29.69 0.62 -0.59
N SER A 27 -30.95 0.99 -0.80
CA SER A 27 -31.66 0.81 -2.08
C SER A 27 -31.03 1.58 -3.25
N CYS A 28 -30.25 2.64 -2.97
CA CYS A 28 -29.51 3.40 -3.99
C CYS A 28 -28.35 2.61 -4.62
N LEU A 29 -27.94 1.49 -4.04
CA LEU A 29 -26.87 0.63 -4.54
C LEU A 29 -27.42 -0.53 -5.37
N SER A 30 -26.65 -0.99 -6.36
CA SER A 30 -26.94 -2.27 -7.02
C SER A 30 -26.94 -3.43 -6.02
N ALA A 31 -27.68 -4.51 -6.29
CA ALA A 31 -27.75 -5.69 -5.42
C ALA A 31 -26.38 -6.32 -5.07
N SER A 32 -25.39 -6.18 -5.95
CA SER A 32 -24.01 -6.60 -5.66
C SER A 32 -23.34 -5.69 -4.63
N LYS A 33 -23.46 -4.37 -4.81
CA LYS A 33 -22.89 -3.36 -3.90
C LYS A 33 -23.58 -3.34 -2.53
N GLN A 34 -24.89 -3.57 -2.48
CA GLN A 34 -25.61 -3.76 -1.20
C GLN A 34 -24.99 -4.90 -0.40
N ARG A 35 -24.82 -6.07 -1.02
CA ARG A 35 -24.16 -7.21 -0.37
C ARG A 35 -22.73 -6.90 0.07
N ASN A 36 -21.97 -6.16 -0.73
CA ASN A 36 -20.61 -5.75 -0.36
C ASN A 36 -20.59 -4.81 0.83
N LEU A 37 -21.54 -3.88 0.90
CA LEU A 37 -21.67 -2.96 2.02
C LEU A 37 -22.13 -3.71 3.29
N SER A 38 -23.10 -4.61 3.22
CA SER A 38 -23.48 -5.45 4.36
C SER A 38 -22.28 -6.22 4.93
N TRP A 39 -21.50 -6.89 4.07
CA TRP A 39 -20.28 -7.59 4.48
C TRP A 39 -19.19 -6.68 5.07
N LEU A 40 -19.11 -5.44 4.58
CA LEU A 40 -18.21 -4.44 5.17
C LEU A 40 -18.64 -4.10 6.59
N LEU A 41 -19.93 -3.81 6.78
CA LEU A 41 -20.49 -3.40 8.06
C LEU A 41 -20.43 -4.51 9.13
N GLU A 42 -20.47 -5.78 8.72
CA GLU A 42 -20.24 -6.93 9.61
C GLU A 42 -18.81 -6.97 10.19
N ARG A 43 -17.84 -6.32 9.53
CA ARG A 43 -16.45 -6.21 10.01
C ARG A 43 -16.29 -4.96 10.85
N THR A 44 -16.72 -5.04 12.12
CA THR A 44 -16.76 -3.91 13.05
C THR A 44 -15.43 -3.18 13.16
N SER A 45 -14.32 -3.88 13.40
CA SER A 45 -13.00 -3.28 13.56
C SER A 45 -12.55 -2.46 12.35
N TYR A 46 -12.83 -2.94 11.13
CA TYR A 46 -12.48 -2.21 9.90
C TYR A 46 -13.44 -1.06 9.62
N THR A 47 -14.74 -1.27 9.87
CA THR A 47 -15.77 -0.23 9.74
C THR A 47 -15.48 0.95 10.67
N GLU A 48 -15.11 0.70 11.92
CA GLU A 48 -14.70 1.74 12.87
C GLU A 48 -13.52 2.57 12.35
N ARG A 49 -12.55 1.96 11.66
CA ARG A 49 -11.43 2.70 11.06
C ARG A 49 -11.84 3.53 9.85
N LEU A 50 -12.79 3.06 9.07
CA LEU A 50 -13.38 3.84 7.98
C LEU A 50 -14.25 4.98 8.51
N ASP A 51 -14.95 4.80 9.62
CA ASP A 51 -15.81 5.81 10.21
C ASP A 51 -15.02 7.05 10.67
N MET A 52 -13.77 6.87 11.08
CA MET A 52 -12.85 7.98 11.35
C MET A 52 -12.60 8.89 10.12
N LEU A 53 -12.92 8.43 8.91
CA LEU A 53 -12.78 9.20 7.68
C LEU A 53 -14.07 9.91 7.26
N VAL A 54 -15.21 9.67 7.91
CA VAL A 54 -16.52 10.25 7.54
C VAL A 54 -16.48 11.79 7.59
N ILE A 55 -15.70 12.35 8.51
CA ILE A 55 -15.53 13.79 8.64
C ILE A 55 -14.88 14.43 7.40
N PHE A 56 -13.98 13.71 6.72
CA PHE A 56 -13.27 14.18 5.52
C PHE A 56 -14.05 13.82 4.25
N GLN A 57 -15.21 14.47 4.06
CA GLN A 57 -16.17 14.13 3.00
C GLN A 57 -15.55 14.00 1.60
N GLY A 58 -14.58 14.87 1.26
CA GLY A 58 -13.88 14.84 -0.02
C GLY A 58 -13.14 13.53 -0.33
N LEU A 59 -12.72 12.76 0.67
CA LEU A 59 -11.99 11.50 0.47
C LEU A 59 -12.87 10.38 -0.09
N TRP A 60 -14.17 10.44 0.18
CA TRP A 60 -15.13 9.39 -0.16
C TRP A 60 -15.42 9.27 -1.66
N VAL A 61 -15.00 10.27 -2.46
CA VAL A 61 -15.01 10.19 -3.93
C VAL A 61 -14.20 9.00 -4.46
N GLY A 62 -13.22 8.54 -3.68
CA GLY A 62 -12.33 7.44 -4.03
C GLY A 62 -12.79 6.05 -3.59
N PHE A 63 -13.93 5.97 -2.88
CA PHE A 63 -14.41 4.71 -2.30
C PHE A 63 -15.09 3.83 -3.36
N GLU A 64 -14.70 2.55 -3.42
CA GLU A 64 -15.15 1.61 -4.44
C GLU A 64 -15.76 0.35 -3.80
N LEU A 65 -17.07 0.36 -3.57
CA LEU A 65 -17.78 -0.79 -2.98
C LEU A 65 -17.64 -2.06 -3.82
N GLY A 66 -17.48 -1.91 -5.14
CA GLY A 66 -17.25 -3.03 -6.05
C GLY A 66 -16.00 -3.86 -5.71
N ASN A 67 -14.99 -3.24 -5.09
CA ASN A 67 -13.69 -3.87 -4.82
C ASN A 67 -13.56 -4.43 -3.39
N ILE A 68 -14.54 -4.20 -2.52
CA ILE A 68 -14.49 -4.61 -1.11
C ILE A 68 -14.33 -6.12 -0.93
N ARG A 69 -15.02 -6.94 -1.73
CA ARG A 69 -14.84 -8.40 -1.66
C ARG A 69 -13.41 -8.83 -1.97
N GLN A 70 -12.80 -8.22 -3.00
CA GLN A 70 -11.43 -8.53 -3.39
C GLN A 70 -10.45 -8.09 -2.30
N LEU A 71 -10.72 -6.93 -1.67
CA LEU A 71 -9.92 -6.41 -0.57
C LEU A 71 -9.88 -7.39 0.62
N PHE A 72 -11.03 -7.88 1.06
CA PHE A 72 -11.09 -8.83 2.19
C PHE A 72 -10.69 -10.26 1.82
N ALA A 73 -10.75 -10.63 0.54
CA ALA A 73 -10.20 -11.90 0.08
C ALA A 73 -8.68 -12.01 0.27
N LEU A 74 -7.97 -10.89 0.47
CA LEU A 74 -6.54 -10.88 0.77
C LEU A 74 -6.21 -11.53 2.12
N ARG A 75 -7.12 -11.45 3.10
CA ARG A 75 -6.88 -11.85 4.49
C ARG A 75 -5.69 -11.12 5.13
N CYS A 76 -5.58 -9.83 4.84
CA CYS A 76 -4.57 -8.91 5.37
C CYS A 76 -5.28 -7.82 6.19
N ASP A 77 -6.12 -8.24 7.14
CA ASP A 77 -7.06 -7.34 7.81
C ASP A 77 -6.31 -6.31 8.68
N GLU A 78 -5.18 -6.70 9.25
CA GLU A 78 -4.29 -5.86 10.05
C GLU A 78 -3.58 -4.81 9.19
N GLU A 79 -3.06 -5.20 8.03
CA GLU A 79 -2.41 -4.27 7.09
C GLU A 79 -3.41 -3.26 6.52
N LEU A 80 -4.61 -3.73 6.16
CA LEU A 80 -5.68 -2.88 5.65
C LEU A 80 -6.15 -1.88 6.71
N GLN A 81 -6.35 -2.32 7.95
CA GLN A 81 -6.68 -1.41 9.07
C GLN A 81 -5.57 -0.37 9.28
N ARG A 82 -4.30 -0.77 9.25
CA ARG A 82 -3.17 0.15 9.39
C ARG A 82 -3.16 1.22 8.30
N TYR A 83 -3.40 0.84 7.05
CA TYR A 83 -3.47 1.81 5.97
C TYR A 83 -4.64 2.79 6.18
N SER A 84 -5.82 2.29 6.55
CA SER A 84 -6.98 3.15 6.89
C SER A 84 -6.67 4.14 8.02
N SER A 85 -6.02 3.67 9.10
CA SER A 85 -5.56 4.53 10.19
C SER A 85 -4.56 5.59 9.72
N ARG A 86 -3.62 5.23 8.84
CA ARG A 86 -2.66 6.18 8.26
C ARG A 86 -3.37 7.29 7.47
N ILE A 87 -4.47 6.98 6.77
CA ILE A 87 -5.29 8.00 6.11
C ILE A 87 -5.86 8.96 7.16
N SER A 88 -6.55 8.44 8.19
CA SER A 88 -7.17 9.29 9.20
C SER A 88 -6.15 10.15 9.94
N GLU A 89 -5.00 9.59 10.30
CA GLU A 89 -3.92 10.31 11.00
C GLU A 89 -3.34 11.43 10.13
N THR A 90 -3.10 11.15 8.84
CA THR A 90 -2.55 12.14 7.91
C THR A 90 -3.53 13.30 7.72
N TRP A 91 -4.80 13.01 7.47
CA TRP A 91 -5.79 14.06 7.23
C TRP A 91 -6.14 14.84 8.49
N SER A 92 -6.20 14.18 9.65
CA SER A 92 -6.35 14.87 10.95
C SER A 92 -5.20 15.84 11.19
N LYS A 93 -3.96 15.43 10.89
CA LYS A 93 -2.79 16.32 11.00
C LYS A 93 -2.89 17.51 10.05
N ILE A 94 -3.21 17.27 8.77
CA ILE A 94 -3.41 18.34 7.77
C ILE A 94 -4.47 19.34 8.24
N THR A 95 -5.55 18.85 8.85
CA THR A 95 -6.68 19.67 9.32
C THR A 95 -6.50 20.15 10.76
N LEU A 96 -5.27 20.11 11.29
CA LEU A 96 -4.92 20.61 12.63
C LEU A 96 -5.69 19.96 13.78
N TYR A 97 -6.20 18.75 13.57
CA TYR A 97 -7.07 18.01 14.50
C TYR A 97 -8.35 18.79 14.85
N ASP A 98 -8.79 19.65 13.93
CA ASP A 98 -10.00 20.46 14.05
C ASP A 98 -11.10 19.89 13.13
N ASP A 99 -12.25 19.59 13.72
CA ASP A 99 -13.37 18.94 13.05
C ASP A 99 -14.04 19.85 12.00
N GLU A 100 -14.09 21.16 12.23
CA GLU A 100 -14.65 22.12 11.27
C GLU A 100 -13.75 22.22 10.03
N ILE A 101 -12.44 22.22 10.24
CA ILE A 101 -11.45 22.16 9.15
C ILE A 101 -11.51 20.79 8.47
N GLY A 102 -11.69 19.70 9.22
CA GLY A 102 -11.91 18.36 8.70
C GLY A 102 -13.09 18.29 7.72
N ALA A 103 -14.23 18.85 8.13
CA ALA A 103 -15.44 18.94 7.31
C ALA A 103 -15.28 19.85 6.08
N SER A 104 -14.26 20.72 6.07
CA SER A 104 -13.94 21.59 4.94
C SER A 104 -13.21 20.88 3.79
N VAL A 105 -12.71 19.65 4.00
CA VAL A 105 -12.04 18.84 2.97
C VAL A 105 -13.04 18.47 1.88
N ASP A 106 -13.03 19.21 0.79
CA ASP A 106 -13.83 18.96 -0.39
C ASP A 106 -13.12 18.01 -1.38
N VAL A 107 -13.87 17.58 -2.41
CA VAL A 107 -13.38 16.66 -3.44
C VAL A 107 -12.16 17.24 -4.17
N ILE A 108 -12.15 18.56 -4.42
CA ILE A 108 -11.06 19.25 -5.12
C ILE A 108 -9.79 19.19 -4.28
N THR A 109 -9.88 19.49 -2.98
CA THR A 109 -8.78 19.43 -2.03
C THR A 109 -8.23 18.01 -1.93
N ALA A 110 -9.11 17.02 -1.74
CA ALA A 110 -8.73 15.62 -1.67
C ALA A 110 -7.99 15.14 -2.92
N GLN A 111 -8.56 15.37 -4.11
CA GLN A 111 -7.96 14.94 -5.38
C GLN A 111 -6.68 15.69 -5.73
N SER A 112 -6.60 16.98 -5.38
CA SER A 112 -5.42 17.79 -5.65
C SER A 112 -4.23 17.39 -4.78
N LEU A 113 -4.46 16.94 -3.54
CA LEU A 113 -3.39 16.48 -2.65
C LEU A 113 -3.03 15.00 -2.82
N GLN A 114 -3.99 14.17 -3.25
CA GLN A 114 -3.81 12.73 -3.42
C GLN A 114 -2.53 12.36 -4.18
N GLY A 115 -1.68 11.51 -3.60
CA GLY A 115 -0.49 10.99 -4.26
C GLY A 115 0.69 11.97 -4.35
N ARG A 116 0.57 13.18 -3.80
CA ARG A 116 1.69 14.12 -3.67
C ARG A 116 2.60 13.72 -2.51
N ALA A 117 3.89 14.01 -2.65
CA ALA A 117 4.95 13.69 -1.71
C ALA A 117 5.78 14.96 -1.44
N PRO A 118 5.28 15.91 -0.63
CA PRO A 118 5.87 17.23 -0.48
C PRO A 118 7.32 17.21 0.02
N PHE A 119 7.68 16.23 0.86
CA PHE A 119 9.06 16.03 1.30
C PHE A 119 10.01 15.52 0.20
N ALA A 120 9.54 14.66 -0.70
CA ALA A 120 10.39 13.99 -1.69
C ALA A 120 10.36 14.63 -3.10
N SER A 121 9.41 15.54 -3.35
CA SER A 121 9.13 16.11 -4.66
C SER A 121 9.04 17.63 -4.62
N ILE A 122 10.05 18.30 -5.20
CA ILE A 122 10.08 19.76 -5.35
C ILE A 122 8.86 20.24 -6.15
N SER A 123 8.51 19.53 -7.23
CA SER A 123 7.35 19.89 -8.06
C SER A 123 6.01 19.72 -7.35
N ASP A 124 5.89 18.80 -6.40
CA ASP A 124 4.68 18.71 -5.58
C ASP A 124 4.61 19.85 -4.58
N ARG A 125 5.75 20.19 -3.97
CA ARG A 125 5.87 21.29 -3.02
C ARG A 125 5.41 22.61 -3.67
N GLU A 126 5.93 22.91 -4.85
CA GLU A 126 5.56 24.09 -5.65
C GLU A 126 4.07 24.10 -6.00
N ALA A 127 3.53 22.96 -6.43
CA ALA A 127 2.13 22.85 -6.77
C ALA A 127 1.21 23.04 -5.55
N ILE A 128 1.56 22.47 -4.40
CA ILE A 128 0.81 22.64 -3.15
C ILE A 128 0.79 24.10 -2.73
N ILE A 129 1.93 24.79 -2.76
CA ILE A 129 2.01 26.23 -2.43
C ILE A 129 1.10 27.03 -3.35
N LYS A 130 1.20 26.80 -4.66
CA LYS A 130 0.36 27.47 -5.66
C LYS A 130 -1.13 27.21 -5.43
N ASP A 131 -1.51 25.97 -5.14
CA ASP A 131 -2.91 25.57 -4.96
C ASP A 131 -3.47 26.10 -3.62
N MET A 132 -2.62 26.28 -2.59
CA MET A 132 -2.97 27.00 -1.36
C MET A 132 -3.15 28.50 -1.59
N ASP A 133 -2.20 29.15 -2.28
CA ASP A 133 -2.19 30.59 -2.55
C ASP A 133 -3.37 31.04 -3.41
N SER A 134 -3.77 30.21 -4.38
CA SER A 134 -4.91 30.45 -5.26
C SER A 134 -6.28 30.21 -4.60
N GLY A 135 -6.32 29.67 -3.38
CA GLY A 135 -7.57 29.32 -2.71
C GLY A 135 -8.22 28.02 -3.22
N LEU A 136 -7.55 27.26 -4.10
CA LEU A 136 -8.06 25.98 -4.61
C LEU A 136 -8.17 24.94 -3.50
N LEU A 137 -7.16 24.86 -2.64
CA LEU A 137 -7.15 23.97 -1.48
C LEU A 137 -7.83 24.65 -0.29
N PHE A 138 -8.66 23.88 0.42
CA PHE A 138 -9.38 24.33 1.61
C PHE A 138 -10.18 25.62 1.35
N SER A 139 -10.90 25.67 0.23
CA SER A 139 -11.62 26.85 -0.26
C SER A 139 -12.58 27.48 0.79
N LYS A 140 -13.14 26.65 1.67
CA LYS A 140 -14.06 27.07 2.75
C LYS A 140 -13.34 27.65 3.98
N VAL A 141 -12.03 27.48 4.11
CA VAL A 141 -11.23 28.03 5.23
C VAL A 141 -10.74 29.41 4.85
N THR A 142 -11.31 30.45 5.46
CA THR A 142 -11.02 31.86 5.14
C THR A 142 -9.95 32.48 6.05
N ASN A 143 -9.75 31.96 7.26
CA ASN A 143 -8.77 32.49 8.21
C ASN A 143 -7.34 32.28 7.68
N ILE A 144 -6.65 33.38 7.38
CA ILE A 144 -5.30 33.38 6.79
C ILE A 144 -4.29 32.62 7.65
N ARG A 145 -4.30 32.80 8.98
CA ARG A 145 -3.37 32.11 9.89
C ARG A 145 -3.63 30.61 9.89
N THR A 146 -4.90 30.20 9.89
CA THR A 146 -5.28 28.79 9.79
C THR A 146 -4.82 28.18 8.47
N ARG A 147 -5.03 28.88 7.35
CA ARG A 147 -4.55 28.43 6.03
C ARG A 147 -3.03 28.25 5.99
N GLN A 148 -2.27 29.18 6.57
CA GLN A 148 -0.81 29.08 6.68
C GLN A 148 -0.38 27.84 7.46
N ARG A 149 -1.02 27.57 8.61
CA ARG A 149 -0.75 26.36 9.40
C ARG A 149 -1.08 25.07 8.64
N ILE A 150 -2.21 25.01 7.94
CA ILE A 150 -2.56 23.86 7.08
C ILE A 150 -1.49 23.64 6.02
N GLN A 151 -1.03 24.72 5.36
CA GLN A 151 0.03 24.64 4.37
C GLN A 151 1.34 24.11 4.98
N GLU A 152 1.73 24.60 6.16
CA GLU A 152 2.92 24.12 6.88
C GLU A 152 2.81 22.61 7.19
N GLU A 153 1.66 22.15 7.68
CA GLU A 153 1.43 20.74 7.96
C GLU A 153 1.53 19.87 6.71
N ILE A 154 0.88 20.28 5.60
CA ILE A 154 0.97 19.55 4.33
C ILE A 154 2.43 19.49 3.86
N LEU A 155 3.14 20.62 3.86
CA LEU A 155 4.52 20.71 3.38
C LEU A 155 5.51 19.94 4.29
N GLY A 156 5.16 19.73 5.55
CA GLY A 156 5.91 18.93 6.52
C GLY A 156 5.70 17.42 6.42
N LEU A 157 4.81 16.93 5.54
CA LEU A 157 4.53 15.50 5.42
C LEU A 157 5.68 14.74 4.75
N ASP A 158 6.21 13.72 5.45
CA ASP A 158 7.33 12.88 5.01
C ASP A 158 6.89 11.59 4.30
N LEU A 159 5.71 11.65 3.68
CA LEU A 159 4.96 10.53 3.10
C LEU A 159 4.28 10.93 1.78
N ILE A 160 3.75 9.94 1.07
CA ILE A 160 2.81 10.19 -0.04
C ILE A 160 1.42 10.38 0.57
N ILE A 161 0.77 11.52 0.31
CA ILE A 161 -0.53 11.86 0.89
C ILE A 161 -1.55 10.79 0.49
N PRO A 162 -2.04 9.97 1.44
CA PRO A 162 -2.89 8.84 1.15
C PRO A 162 -4.37 9.26 1.16
N THR A 163 -5.16 8.57 0.37
CA THR A 163 -6.63 8.67 0.35
C THR A 163 -7.24 7.27 0.26
N ILE A 164 -8.57 7.17 0.41
CA ILE A 164 -9.32 5.92 0.17
C ILE A 164 -9.03 5.36 -1.23
N LYS A 165 -8.89 6.23 -2.25
CA LYS A 165 -8.50 5.79 -3.59
C LYS A 165 -7.12 5.16 -3.61
N THR A 166 -6.13 5.76 -2.94
CA THR A 166 -4.78 5.19 -2.89
C THR A 166 -4.72 3.87 -2.14
N LEU A 167 -5.57 3.67 -1.11
CA LEU A 167 -5.73 2.39 -0.43
C LEU A 167 -6.17 1.32 -1.43
N HIS A 168 -7.23 1.58 -2.22
CA HIS A 168 -7.69 0.65 -3.24
C HIS A 168 -6.62 0.35 -4.29
N GLU A 169 -5.90 1.37 -4.78
CA GLU A 169 -4.84 1.18 -5.78
C GLU A 169 -3.67 0.38 -5.21
N ASN A 170 -3.15 0.77 -4.04
CA ASN A 170 -2.04 0.09 -3.38
C ASN A 170 -2.41 -1.35 -2.98
N SER A 171 -3.66 -1.61 -2.59
CA SER A 171 -4.11 -2.98 -2.28
C SER A 171 -3.99 -3.94 -3.47
N LYS A 172 -3.94 -3.45 -4.72
CA LYS A 172 -3.65 -4.29 -5.89
C LYS A 172 -2.22 -4.85 -5.86
N LEU A 173 -1.24 -4.02 -5.48
CA LEU A 173 0.14 -4.47 -5.32
C LEU A 173 0.30 -5.38 -4.11
N LEU A 174 -0.37 -5.06 -2.99
CA LEU A 174 -0.43 -5.94 -1.83
C LEU A 174 -0.98 -7.33 -2.23
N GLY A 175 -2.07 -7.34 -3.00
CA GLY A 175 -2.70 -8.56 -3.50
C GLY A 175 -1.78 -9.43 -4.35
N ILE A 176 -0.93 -8.83 -5.20
CA ILE A 176 0.10 -9.56 -5.96
C ILE A 176 1.09 -10.24 -5.00
N GLY A 177 1.56 -9.54 -3.97
CA GLY A 177 2.43 -10.11 -2.94
C GLY A 177 1.76 -11.29 -2.22
N VAL A 178 0.50 -11.12 -1.79
CA VAL A 178 -0.31 -12.18 -1.14
C VAL A 178 -0.44 -13.40 -2.04
N GLN A 179 -0.74 -13.21 -3.32
CA GLN A 179 -0.90 -14.31 -4.28
C GLN A 179 0.40 -15.09 -4.48
N VAL A 180 1.53 -14.39 -4.62
CA VAL A 180 2.86 -15.02 -4.71
C VAL A 180 3.12 -15.85 -3.45
N ILE A 181 2.94 -15.26 -2.27
CA ILE A 181 3.22 -15.94 -1.00
C ILE A 181 2.34 -17.18 -0.81
N ARG A 182 1.04 -17.08 -1.07
CA ARG A 182 0.13 -18.23 -0.93
C ARG A 182 0.46 -19.35 -1.92
N ARG A 183 0.74 -19.00 -3.18
CA ARG A 183 1.10 -20.02 -4.18
C ARG A 183 2.40 -20.73 -3.82
N GLU A 184 3.41 -19.98 -3.38
CA GLU A 184 4.75 -20.53 -3.17
C GLU A 184 5.00 -21.14 -1.79
N LEU A 185 4.31 -20.67 -0.75
CA LEU A 185 4.61 -21.05 0.64
C LEU A 185 3.48 -21.82 1.31
N THR A 186 2.21 -21.43 1.11
CA THR A 186 1.08 -22.07 1.81
C THR A 186 -0.27 -21.87 1.12
N GLN A 187 -0.99 -22.97 0.92
CA GLN A 187 -2.38 -22.95 0.45
C GLN A 187 -3.39 -22.78 1.59
N ASP A 188 -2.94 -22.80 2.85
CA ASP A 188 -3.83 -22.61 3.98
C ASP A 188 -4.46 -21.21 3.92
N ARG A 189 -5.77 -21.16 4.15
CA ARG A 189 -6.58 -19.93 4.19
C ARG A 189 -7.33 -19.78 5.52
N SER A 190 -6.93 -20.57 6.53
CA SER A 190 -7.36 -20.39 7.90
C SER A 190 -6.76 -19.09 8.45
N GLY A 191 -7.62 -18.22 9.00
CA GLY A 191 -7.18 -16.95 9.58
C GLY A 191 -6.61 -15.93 8.59
N SER A 192 -5.81 -15.01 9.14
CA SER A 192 -5.06 -14.00 8.38
C SER A 192 -3.84 -14.61 7.70
N LEU A 193 -3.28 -13.94 6.68
CA LEU A 193 -2.06 -14.40 6.02
C LEU A 193 -0.89 -14.49 7.01
N PHE A 194 -0.81 -13.55 7.95
CA PHE A 194 0.21 -13.57 9.00
C PHE A 194 0.06 -14.81 9.89
N GLU A 195 -1.15 -15.12 10.36
CA GLU A 195 -1.43 -16.32 11.17
C GLU A 195 -1.07 -17.61 10.41
N SER A 196 -1.47 -17.71 9.13
CA SER A 196 -1.15 -18.88 8.29
C SER A 196 0.37 -19.08 8.13
N LEU A 197 1.15 -18.00 8.04
CA LEU A 197 2.61 -18.09 7.91
C LEU A 197 3.30 -18.31 9.26
N CYS A 198 2.79 -17.71 10.32
CA CYS A 198 3.32 -17.86 11.67
C CYS A 198 3.21 -19.32 12.15
N SER A 199 2.13 -20.03 11.79
CA SER A 199 1.93 -21.44 12.17
C SER A 199 2.98 -22.40 11.60
N MET A 200 3.65 -22.00 10.51
CA MET A 200 4.67 -22.79 9.81
C MET A 200 6.08 -22.19 9.95
N TRP A 201 6.24 -21.18 10.81
CA TRP A 201 7.50 -20.52 11.08
C TRP A 201 8.18 -21.09 12.34
N SER A 202 9.50 -21.16 12.33
CA SER A 202 10.31 -21.52 13.50
C SER A 202 11.42 -20.49 13.72
N PRO A 203 11.64 -20.06 14.98
CA PRO A 203 12.65 -19.06 15.31
C PRO A 203 14.04 -19.53 14.92
N GLN A 204 14.81 -18.63 14.33
CA GLN A 204 16.20 -18.85 13.98
C GLN A 204 17.12 -18.34 15.10
N ALA A 205 18.26 -19.01 15.31
CA ALA A 205 19.23 -18.61 16.34
C ALA A 205 19.89 -17.24 16.07
N SER A 206 19.84 -16.77 14.83
CA SER A 206 20.38 -15.47 14.43
C SER A 206 19.46 -14.82 13.41
N CYS A 207 19.38 -13.50 13.45
CA CYS A 207 18.67 -12.72 12.43
C CYS A 207 19.60 -12.49 11.23
N PHE A 208 19.09 -12.76 10.02
CA PHE A 208 19.80 -12.54 8.78
C PHE A 208 18.97 -11.67 7.85
N LEU A 209 19.60 -10.65 7.27
CA LEU A 209 18.99 -9.76 6.30
C LEU A 209 19.63 -9.99 4.94
N GLU A 210 18.80 -10.14 3.92
CA GLU A 210 19.28 -10.16 2.54
C GLU A 210 19.65 -8.73 2.13
N THR A 211 20.92 -8.55 1.73
CA THR A 211 21.47 -7.24 1.34
C THR A 211 21.60 -7.09 -0.17
N GLN A 212 21.79 -8.22 -0.85
CA GLN A 212 21.82 -8.39 -2.30
C GLN A 212 21.27 -9.78 -2.62
N GLU A 213 20.89 -10.04 -3.87
CA GLU A 213 20.28 -11.32 -4.26
C GLU A 213 21.20 -12.49 -3.86
N GLY A 214 20.73 -13.32 -2.94
CA GLY A 214 21.47 -14.48 -2.42
C GLY A 214 22.55 -14.16 -1.36
N ILE A 215 22.77 -12.89 -1.01
CA ILE A 215 23.77 -12.47 -0.01
C ILE A 215 23.06 -12.04 1.27
N PHE A 216 23.29 -12.81 2.35
CA PHE A 216 22.72 -12.59 3.67
C PHE A 216 23.80 -12.09 4.64
N ALA A 217 23.47 -11.05 5.41
CA ALA A 217 24.30 -10.53 6.47
C ALA A 217 23.61 -10.75 7.83
N SER A 218 24.37 -11.12 8.85
CA SER A 218 23.85 -11.17 10.21
C SER A 218 23.49 -9.76 10.69
N ALA A 219 22.35 -9.64 11.36
CA ALA A 219 21.87 -8.39 11.93
C ALA A 219 21.41 -8.61 13.37
N ILE A 220 21.48 -7.54 14.16
CA ILE A 220 20.85 -7.49 15.48
C ILE A 220 19.44 -6.96 15.26
N ALA A 221 18.44 -7.81 15.49
CA ALA A 221 17.05 -7.36 15.46
C ALA A 221 16.82 -6.37 16.61
N PRO A 222 16.11 -5.25 16.37
CA PRO A 222 15.68 -4.36 17.45
C PRO A 222 14.83 -5.13 18.47
N ASN A 223 14.99 -4.84 19.76
CA ASN A 223 14.30 -5.57 20.83
C ASN A 223 12.77 -5.42 20.78
N ASP A 224 12.26 -4.39 20.11
CA ASP A 224 10.85 -4.06 19.95
C ASP A 224 10.18 -4.71 18.72
N VAL A 225 10.95 -5.45 17.90
CA VAL A 225 10.43 -6.09 16.69
C VAL A 225 10.19 -7.58 16.94
N ASP A 226 8.94 -8.01 16.77
CA ASP A 226 8.59 -9.43 16.77
C ASP A 226 9.34 -10.17 15.63
N PRO A 227 10.18 -11.17 15.94
CA PRO A 227 10.91 -11.94 14.94
C PRO A 227 10.02 -12.61 13.88
N ALA A 228 8.83 -13.09 14.27
CA ALA A 228 7.89 -13.71 13.33
C ALA A 228 7.34 -12.67 12.34
N TYR A 229 7.01 -11.48 12.84
CA TYR A 229 6.57 -10.36 12.01
C TYR A 229 7.68 -9.86 11.07
N LEU A 230 8.94 -9.82 11.53
CA LEU A 230 10.07 -9.47 10.68
C LEU A 230 10.24 -10.49 9.54
N ALA A 231 10.17 -11.79 9.84
CA ALA A 231 10.25 -12.84 8.82
C ALA A 231 9.11 -12.70 7.78
N TYR A 232 7.90 -12.41 8.25
CA TYR A 232 6.73 -12.15 7.42
C TYR A 232 6.95 -10.96 6.47
N PHE A 233 7.44 -9.85 7.01
CA PHE A 233 7.75 -8.66 6.22
C PHE A 233 8.86 -8.90 5.18
N LEU A 234 9.91 -9.65 5.54
CA LEU A 234 11.01 -9.99 4.63
C LEU A 234 10.55 -10.89 3.47
N VAL A 235 9.62 -11.80 3.72
CA VAL A 235 8.99 -12.62 2.66
C VAL A 235 8.18 -11.74 1.72
N PHE A 236 7.43 -10.76 2.23
CA PHE A 236 6.71 -9.78 1.40
C PHE A 236 7.65 -8.95 0.51
N ILE A 237 8.76 -8.46 1.08
CA ILE A 237 9.81 -7.75 0.33
C ILE A 237 10.31 -8.63 -0.81
N ALA A 238 10.65 -9.89 -0.54
CA ALA A 238 11.15 -10.81 -1.57
C ALA A 238 10.09 -11.13 -2.65
N ALA A 239 8.83 -11.29 -2.26
CA ALA A 239 7.72 -11.55 -3.18
C ALA A 239 7.49 -10.37 -4.12
N LEU A 240 7.43 -9.14 -3.57
CA LEU A 240 7.26 -7.92 -4.35
C LEU A 240 8.50 -7.59 -5.20
N ARG A 241 9.71 -7.96 -4.76
CA ARG A 241 10.94 -7.76 -5.57
C ARG A 241 10.86 -8.52 -6.89
N LYS A 242 10.28 -9.72 -6.86
CA LYS A 242 10.30 -10.67 -7.98
C LYS A 242 8.91 -10.98 -8.54
N PHE A 243 7.90 -10.14 -8.27
CA PHE A 243 6.51 -10.51 -8.54
C PHE A 243 6.23 -10.85 -10.00
N ALA A 244 6.90 -10.22 -10.97
CA ALA A 244 6.67 -10.52 -12.40
C ALA A 244 7.31 -11.85 -12.84
N LYS A 245 8.28 -12.35 -12.07
CA LYS A 245 8.95 -13.64 -12.29
C LYS A 245 8.42 -14.75 -11.40
N LEU A 246 7.71 -14.37 -10.34
CA LEU A 246 7.03 -15.30 -9.45
C LEU A 246 5.57 -15.44 -9.81
N GLY A 247 4.90 -14.45 -10.41
CA GLY A 247 3.48 -14.50 -10.75
C GLY A 247 3.19 -14.20 -12.21
N ASP A 248 1.90 -14.10 -12.52
CA ASP A 248 1.38 -13.86 -13.87
C ASP A 248 1.01 -12.38 -14.10
N ASP A 249 1.23 -11.54 -13.09
CA ASP A 249 0.95 -10.10 -13.16
C ASP A 249 2.17 -9.31 -13.67
N PRO A 250 2.12 -8.75 -14.89
CA PRO A 250 3.18 -7.89 -15.38
C PRO A 250 3.15 -6.52 -14.71
N PRO A 251 4.29 -5.82 -14.58
CA PRO A 251 4.27 -4.41 -14.19
C PRO A 251 3.43 -3.57 -15.18
N GLN A 252 2.98 -2.40 -14.73
CA GLN A 252 2.21 -1.51 -15.59
C GLN A 252 3.05 -1.07 -16.80
N ARG A 253 2.38 -1.02 -17.96
CA ARG A 253 3.02 -0.63 -19.22
C ARG A 253 3.43 0.83 -19.18
N ASP A 254 4.65 1.10 -19.63
CA ASP A 254 5.10 2.47 -19.84
C ASP A 254 4.46 3.10 -21.08
N VAL A 255 4.27 4.42 -21.03
CA VAL A 255 3.74 5.17 -22.17
C VAL A 255 4.62 4.92 -23.40
N ARG A 256 3.99 4.37 -24.44
CA ARG A 256 4.62 4.00 -25.73
C ARG A 256 5.75 2.95 -25.60
N SER A 257 5.72 2.08 -24.59
CA SER A 257 6.63 0.92 -24.50
C SER A 257 5.96 -0.38 -24.96
N VAL A 258 6.75 -1.42 -25.13
CA VAL A 258 6.24 -2.80 -25.24
C VAL A 258 5.73 -3.23 -23.85
N PRO A 259 4.61 -3.98 -23.75
CA PRO A 259 4.18 -4.58 -22.50
C PRO A 259 5.27 -5.49 -21.91
N ALA A 260 5.53 -5.35 -20.62
CA ALA A 260 6.37 -6.32 -19.93
C ALA A 260 5.64 -7.67 -19.87
N GLN A 261 6.40 -8.75 -19.93
CA GLN A 261 5.88 -10.10 -19.72
C GLN A 261 6.07 -10.46 -18.24
N ALA A 262 5.04 -11.08 -17.66
CA ALA A 262 5.17 -11.81 -16.42
C ALA A 262 5.06 -13.30 -16.72
N ARG A 263 5.94 -14.07 -16.09
CA ARG A 263 6.00 -15.51 -16.23
C ARG A 263 6.68 -16.08 -15.02
N ILE A 264 6.12 -17.15 -14.48
CA ILE A 264 6.75 -17.92 -13.42
C ILE A 264 8.06 -18.54 -13.95
N GLU A 265 9.19 -18.07 -13.42
CA GLU A 265 10.52 -18.58 -13.72
C GLU A 265 10.94 -19.60 -12.63
N PRO A 266 11.22 -20.87 -12.98
CA PRO A 266 11.59 -21.90 -12.00
C PRO A 266 12.83 -21.54 -11.16
N VAL A 267 13.74 -20.72 -11.71
CA VAL A 267 14.91 -20.20 -10.99
C VAL A 267 14.49 -19.28 -9.85
N ASP A 268 13.73 -18.22 -10.13
CA ASP A 268 13.24 -17.30 -9.10
C ASP A 268 12.32 -18.01 -8.10
N GLN A 269 11.51 -18.99 -8.55
CA GLN A 269 10.68 -19.82 -7.69
C GLN A 269 11.53 -20.61 -6.68
N THR A 270 12.58 -21.28 -7.16
CA THR A 270 13.51 -22.03 -6.31
C THR A 270 14.23 -21.10 -5.33
N LEU A 271 14.70 -19.93 -5.79
CA LEU A 271 15.37 -18.94 -4.94
C LEU A 271 14.43 -18.39 -3.86
N PHE A 272 13.18 -18.10 -4.21
CA PHE A 272 12.18 -17.62 -3.25
C PHE A 272 11.86 -18.66 -2.18
N ALA A 273 11.67 -19.93 -2.56
CA ALA A 273 11.45 -21.01 -1.61
C ALA A 273 12.65 -21.26 -0.69
N ARG A 274 13.88 -21.25 -1.24
CA ARG A 274 15.11 -21.37 -0.45
C ARG A 274 15.26 -20.22 0.55
N ARG A 275 14.90 -19.00 0.15
CA ARG A 275 14.88 -17.82 1.04
C ARG A 275 13.86 -17.98 2.16
N ALA A 276 12.63 -18.40 1.85
CA ALA A 276 11.62 -18.63 2.88
C ALA A 276 12.07 -19.72 3.87
N LYS A 277 12.66 -20.82 3.38
CA LYS A 277 13.25 -21.86 4.22
C LYS A 277 14.35 -21.32 5.14
N PHE A 278 15.23 -20.49 4.59
CA PHE A 278 16.30 -19.84 5.35
C PHE A 278 15.78 -18.88 6.43
N LEU A 279 14.64 -18.22 6.20
CA LEU A 279 13.96 -17.38 7.19
C LEU A 279 13.21 -18.18 8.27
N GLY A 280 13.20 -19.52 8.20
CA GLY A 280 12.60 -20.39 9.19
C GLY A 280 11.21 -20.92 8.83
N TYR A 281 10.73 -20.72 7.61
CA TYR A 281 9.46 -21.28 7.15
C TYR A 281 9.61 -22.73 6.69
N ASN A 282 8.67 -23.59 7.08
CA ASN A 282 8.66 -24.98 6.66
C ASN A 282 7.24 -25.43 6.26
N SER A 283 7.08 -25.80 5.00
CA SER A 283 5.86 -26.42 4.49
C SER A 283 6.23 -27.41 3.38
N ARG A 284 5.31 -28.32 3.06
CA ARG A 284 5.48 -29.24 1.92
C ARG A 284 5.75 -28.48 0.62
N GLN A 285 5.03 -27.38 0.38
CA GLN A 285 5.20 -26.53 -0.80
C GLN A 285 6.61 -25.93 -0.87
N ILE A 286 7.15 -25.45 0.25
CA ILE A 286 8.52 -24.91 0.31
C ILE A 286 9.53 -26.00 -0.03
N GLN A 287 9.36 -27.21 0.50
CA GLN A 287 10.27 -28.32 0.24
C GLN A 287 10.26 -28.75 -1.24
N GLU A 288 9.08 -28.85 -1.84
CA GLU A 288 8.92 -29.15 -3.26
C GLU A 288 9.57 -28.06 -4.13
N ASN A 289 9.27 -26.79 -3.84
CA ASN A 289 9.79 -25.65 -4.60
C ASN A 289 11.31 -25.45 -4.45
N CYS A 290 11.91 -25.82 -3.30
CA CYS A 290 13.36 -25.78 -3.11
C CYS A 290 14.13 -26.74 -4.04
N ASN A 291 13.47 -27.80 -4.50
CA ASN A 291 14.05 -28.92 -5.25
C ASN A 291 13.73 -28.87 -6.76
N LEU A 292 13.05 -27.81 -7.23
CA LEU A 292 12.75 -27.63 -8.66
C LEU A 292 14.02 -27.56 -9.52
N ILE A 293 15.09 -26.95 -9.00
CA ILE A 293 16.40 -26.93 -9.61
C ILE A 293 17.45 -27.32 -8.58
N ASN A 294 18.28 -28.31 -8.93
CA ASN A 294 19.38 -28.77 -8.07
C ASN A 294 20.64 -27.93 -8.29
N GLY A 295 21.41 -27.70 -7.22
CA GLY A 295 22.71 -27.03 -7.28
C GLY A 295 22.68 -25.50 -7.15
N HIS A 296 23.81 -24.88 -7.49
CA HIS A 296 24.01 -23.43 -7.42
C HIS A 296 23.27 -22.76 -8.58
N LEU A 297 22.41 -21.80 -8.26
CA LEU A 297 21.66 -21.03 -9.27
C LEU A 297 22.46 -19.79 -9.67
N PRO A 298 22.54 -19.44 -10.96
CA PRO A 298 23.16 -18.20 -11.38
C PRO A 298 22.30 -17.02 -10.90
N VAL A 299 22.92 -16.12 -10.14
CA VAL A 299 22.30 -14.84 -9.79
C VAL A 299 22.52 -13.89 -10.97
N ALA A 300 21.51 -13.76 -11.84
CA ALA A 300 21.59 -12.87 -13.00
C ALA A 300 21.39 -11.41 -12.57
N HIS A 301 22.39 -10.57 -12.82
CA HIS A 301 22.25 -9.12 -12.71
C HIS A 301 21.71 -8.57 -14.03
N SER A 302 20.44 -8.14 -14.07
CA SER A 302 19.90 -7.46 -15.24
C SER A 302 20.65 -6.13 -15.48
N PRO A 303 21.14 -5.84 -16.70
CA PRO A 303 21.88 -4.60 -16.98
C PRO A 303 21.00 -3.34 -16.89
N LEU A 304 21.56 -2.25 -16.37
CA LEU A 304 20.89 -0.95 -16.28
C LEU A 304 20.51 -0.43 -17.68
N THR A 305 19.22 -0.41 -18.00
CA THR A 305 18.72 0.48 -19.04
C THR A 305 18.67 1.89 -18.45
N PRO A 306 19.40 2.86 -19.02
CA PRO A 306 19.42 4.22 -18.48
C PRO A 306 18.01 4.82 -18.49
N TYR A 307 17.51 5.11 -17.29
CA TYR A 307 16.24 5.78 -17.08
C TYR A 307 16.33 7.22 -17.60
N ARG A 308 15.55 7.55 -18.63
CA ARG A 308 15.31 8.94 -19.01
C ARG A 308 14.30 9.51 -18.03
N LYS A 309 14.69 10.52 -17.26
CA LYS A 309 13.78 11.33 -16.40
C LYS A 309 12.59 11.78 -17.23
N ARG A 310 11.44 11.12 -17.06
CA ARG A 310 10.16 11.50 -17.68
C ARG A 310 9.30 12.14 -16.60
N LYS A 311 8.39 13.03 -17.02
CA LYS A 311 7.39 13.62 -16.14
C LYS A 311 6.54 12.46 -15.58
N GLN A 312 6.69 12.19 -14.28
CA GLN A 312 5.98 11.10 -13.62
C GLN A 312 4.55 11.57 -13.30
N ASP A 313 3.56 10.77 -13.70
CA ASP A 313 2.16 10.97 -13.31
C ASP A 313 1.97 10.64 -11.83
N LEU A 314 1.14 11.39 -11.11
CA LEU A 314 0.75 11.07 -9.73
C LEU A 314 0.16 9.65 -9.63
N ARG A 315 -0.55 9.20 -10.67
CA ARG A 315 -1.09 7.84 -10.75
C ARG A 315 -0.02 6.75 -10.72
N ALA A 316 1.22 7.04 -11.13
CA ALA A 316 2.32 6.10 -11.11
C ALA A 316 2.94 5.91 -9.71
N ARG A 317 2.44 6.63 -8.69
CA ARG A 317 2.96 6.61 -7.31
C ARG A 317 2.13 5.75 -6.35
N CYS A 318 1.13 5.03 -6.86
CA CYS A 318 0.36 4.06 -6.11
C CYS A 318 -0.01 2.87 -6.98
N GLY A 319 -0.32 1.74 -6.34
CA GLY A 319 -0.63 0.48 -7.00
C GLY A 319 0.59 -0.18 -7.64
N ARG A 320 0.30 -1.00 -8.65
CA ARG A 320 1.32 -1.81 -9.33
C ARG A 320 2.33 -0.89 -10.04
N PRO A 321 3.66 -1.07 -9.83
CA PRO A 321 4.66 -0.21 -10.43
C PRO A 321 4.69 -0.35 -11.95
N HIS A 322 5.09 0.73 -12.61
CA HIS A 322 5.40 0.72 -14.04
C HIS A 322 6.69 -0.05 -14.34
N SER A 323 6.91 -0.49 -15.57
CA SER A 323 8.05 -1.32 -15.95
C SER A 323 9.41 -0.71 -15.57
N TYR A 324 9.62 0.60 -15.77
CA TYR A 324 10.88 1.24 -15.33
C TYR A 324 11.08 1.19 -13.81
N ALA A 325 10.00 1.44 -13.04
CA ALA A 325 10.05 1.44 -11.59
C ALA A 325 10.25 0.02 -11.07
N TYR A 326 9.60 -0.97 -11.69
CA TYR A 326 9.80 -2.38 -11.38
C TYR A 326 11.25 -2.82 -11.63
N ALA A 327 11.90 -2.39 -12.71
CA ALA A 327 13.30 -2.72 -12.96
C ALA A 327 14.26 -2.18 -11.87
N GLU A 328 13.94 -1.02 -11.28
CA GLU A 328 14.67 -0.47 -10.13
C GLU A 328 14.39 -1.28 -8.85
N ILE A 329 13.11 -1.60 -8.62
CA ILE A 329 12.64 -2.40 -7.47
C ILE A 329 13.27 -3.80 -7.50
N GLU A 330 13.24 -4.50 -8.63
CA GLU A 330 13.78 -5.87 -8.77
C GLU A 330 15.24 -5.95 -8.34
N ARG A 331 16.01 -4.89 -8.61
CA ARG A 331 17.44 -4.83 -8.32
C ARG A 331 17.77 -4.33 -6.93
N ASN A 332 16.93 -3.46 -6.36
CA ASN A 332 17.31 -2.67 -5.19
C ASN A 332 16.41 -2.89 -3.98
N LEU A 333 15.30 -3.62 -4.10
CA LEU A 333 14.37 -3.87 -3.00
C LEU A 333 14.95 -4.87 -1.98
N PHE A 334 15.82 -4.33 -1.14
CA PHE A 334 16.36 -4.95 0.06
C PHE A 334 16.08 -4.03 1.24
N ILE A 335 15.85 -4.61 2.42
CA ILE A 335 15.50 -3.83 3.61
C ILE A 335 16.56 -2.76 3.95
N THR A 336 17.84 -3.08 3.72
CA THR A 336 18.98 -2.16 3.93
C THR A 336 18.97 -0.97 2.97
N ASN A 337 18.44 -1.13 1.77
CA ASN A 337 18.34 -0.08 0.77
C ASN A 337 17.10 0.80 0.98
N LEU A 338 16.01 0.25 1.52
CA LEU A 338 14.81 1.04 1.86
C LEU A 338 15.15 2.18 2.84
N ALA A 339 15.99 1.93 3.84
CA ALA A 339 16.41 2.96 4.80
C ALA A 339 17.14 4.16 4.15
N ARG A 340 17.76 3.96 2.97
CA ARG A 340 18.53 5.00 2.26
C ARG A 340 17.67 5.82 1.28
N ALA A 341 16.49 5.35 0.92
CA ALA A 341 15.64 5.97 -0.12
C ALA A 341 15.12 7.38 0.22
N ARG A 342 15.22 7.82 1.49
CA ARG A 342 14.75 9.14 1.96
C ARG A 342 15.69 10.32 1.70
N ARG A 343 16.93 10.08 1.27
CA ARG A 343 18.02 11.02 1.59
C ARG A 343 18.10 12.29 0.76
N ASP A 344 17.50 12.37 -0.43
CA ASP A 344 17.57 13.60 -1.24
C ASP A 344 16.25 13.92 -1.95
N PRO A 345 15.65 15.10 -1.67
CA PRO A 345 14.49 15.56 -2.44
C PRO A 345 14.90 15.75 -3.90
N SER A 346 14.04 15.31 -4.81
CA SER A 346 14.27 15.51 -6.24
C SER A 346 13.04 16.14 -6.89
N ARG A 347 13.07 16.37 -8.21
CA ARG A 347 11.92 16.93 -8.91
C ARG A 347 10.69 16.00 -8.84
N THR A 348 10.91 14.70 -8.75
CA THR A 348 9.86 13.67 -8.62
C THR A 348 10.33 12.57 -7.65
N PRO A 349 9.44 11.90 -6.91
CA PRO A 349 9.84 10.81 -6.02
C PRO A 349 10.50 9.65 -6.78
N SER A 350 11.50 8.99 -6.17
CA SER A 350 12.11 7.78 -6.73
C SER A 350 11.18 6.56 -6.60
N ALA A 351 11.38 5.53 -7.41
CA ALA A 351 10.61 4.28 -7.29
C ALA A 351 10.82 3.63 -5.90
N MET A 352 12.04 3.69 -5.38
CA MET A 352 12.34 3.21 -4.03
C MET A 352 11.65 4.02 -2.92
N PHE A 353 11.50 5.34 -3.05
CA PHE A 353 10.73 6.15 -2.10
C PHE A 353 9.25 5.75 -2.13
N ILE A 354 8.68 5.62 -3.33
CA ILE A 354 7.27 5.23 -3.52
C ILE A 354 7.00 3.87 -2.88
N LEU A 355 7.87 2.89 -3.13
CA LEU A 355 7.71 1.56 -2.56
C LEU A 355 7.94 1.54 -1.04
N GLN A 356 8.87 2.36 -0.53
CA GLN A 356 9.06 2.50 0.91
C GLN A 356 7.81 3.08 1.59
N ASP A 357 7.19 4.10 0.99
CA ASP A 357 5.94 4.67 1.51
C ASP A 357 4.80 3.64 1.49
N PHE A 358 4.66 2.89 0.38
CA PHE A 358 3.73 1.76 0.28
C PHE A 358 3.94 0.74 1.40
N LEU A 359 5.17 0.30 1.65
CA LEU A 359 5.47 -0.69 2.69
C LEU A 359 5.12 -0.13 4.08
N ARG A 360 5.45 1.13 4.37
CA ARG A 360 5.08 1.77 5.64
C ARG A 360 3.58 1.95 5.82
N ALA A 361 2.83 2.08 4.73
CA ALA A 361 1.39 2.23 4.79
C ALA A 361 0.68 0.95 5.23
N PHE A 362 1.21 -0.22 4.87
CA PHE A 362 0.63 -1.52 5.24
C PHE A 362 1.32 -2.22 6.41
N PHE A 363 2.63 -2.07 6.57
CA PHE A 363 3.43 -2.87 7.53
C PHE A 363 3.95 -2.03 8.70
N ARG A 364 4.15 -2.69 9.85
CA ARG A 364 4.52 -2.07 11.13
C ARG A 364 5.89 -1.43 11.15
#